data_AF-A0A4Y7U4K8-F1
#
_entry.id   AF-A0A4Y7U4K8-F1
#
_cell.length_a   1.000
_cell.length_b   1.000
_cell.length_c   1.000
_cell.angle_alpha   90.00
_cell.angle_beta   90.00
_cell.angle_gamma   90.00
#
_symmetry.space_group_name_H-M   'P 1'
#
loop_
_entity.id
_entity.type
_entity.pdbx_description
1 polymer ?
#
loop_
_entity_poly.entity_id
_entity_poly.type
_entity_poly.pdbx_seq_one_letter_code
_entity_poly.pdbx_strand_id
1 'polypeptide(L)'
;MQPTNQTGDQHQITAEGGNRHNYLLPFILITSLFFLWGMAHNLDSILIPHLKKACELNNRQSTLIDTSVFFAYFVMAIPAGMLIKKFGYKNSIITGLLVFAAGAFLFVPAANTRTYELFLFALFVIGCGLTILETSANPYAAIL
;
A
#
# COMPACT_ATOMS: atom_id res chain seq x y z
N MET A 1 9.37 28.29 -68.37
CA MET A 1 9.32 27.00 -69.08
C MET A 1 9.91 25.96 -68.14
N GLN A 2 9.07 25.10 -67.56
CA GLN A 2 9.39 23.93 -66.70
C GLN A 2 9.97 22.77 -67.54
N PRO A 3 10.69 21.77 -66.94
CA PRO A 3 10.07 20.61 -66.26
C PRO A 3 10.77 20.22 -64.92
N THR A 4 10.06 19.87 -63.85
CA THR A 4 9.58 18.53 -63.42
C THR A 4 10.68 17.50 -63.11
N ASN A 5 10.93 17.23 -61.81
CA ASN A 5 11.22 15.85 -61.34
C ASN A 5 10.93 15.72 -59.83
N GLN A 6 9.87 14.99 -59.51
CA GLN A 6 9.71 14.32 -58.21
C GLN A 6 10.25 12.90 -58.36
N THR A 7 11.11 12.43 -57.47
CA THR A 7 11.22 11.01 -57.09
C THR A 7 11.90 10.96 -55.72
N GLY A 8 11.30 10.21 -54.80
CA GLY A 8 11.70 10.17 -53.40
C GLY A 8 12.97 9.39 -53.15
N ASP A 9 13.72 9.85 -52.15
CA ASP A 9 14.73 9.06 -51.46
C ASP A 9 14.58 9.28 -49.96
N GLN A 10 13.92 8.31 -49.34
CA GLN A 10 14.33 7.70 -48.08
C GLN A 10 15.00 8.64 -47.05
N HIS A 11 14.21 9.42 -46.32
CA HIS A 11 14.59 9.71 -44.94
C HIS A 11 14.19 8.52 -44.06
N GLN A 12 14.96 7.43 -44.17
CA GLN A 12 15.25 6.58 -43.03
C GLN A 12 16.03 7.47 -42.04
N ILE A 13 15.33 8.08 -41.08
CA ILE A 13 15.96 8.41 -39.81
C ILE A 13 15.64 7.23 -38.90
N THR A 14 16.61 6.33 -38.87
CA THR A 14 17.16 5.67 -37.69
C THR A 14 16.20 5.60 -36.50
N ALA A 15 15.87 4.36 -36.13
CA ALA A 15 15.37 4.04 -34.81
C ALA A 15 16.31 4.65 -33.75
N GLU A 16 15.97 5.86 -33.30
CA GLU A 16 16.58 6.46 -32.13
C GLU A 16 16.20 5.55 -30.96
N GLY A 17 17.17 4.75 -30.52
CA GLY A 17 17.20 4.09 -29.23
C GLY A 17 17.22 5.13 -28.11
N GLY A 18 16.19 5.96 -28.06
CA GLY A 18 15.94 6.90 -27.01
C GLY A 18 15.65 6.09 -25.76
N ASN A 19 16.50 6.29 -24.76
CA ASN A 19 16.32 5.85 -23.38
C ASN A 19 14.90 6.28 -22.95
N ARG A 20 13.90 5.42 -23.19
CA ARG A 20 12.52 5.67 -22.76
C ARG A 20 12.57 5.58 -21.25
N HIS A 21 12.76 6.73 -20.61
CA HIS A 21 12.56 6.87 -19.17
C HIS A 21 11.26 6.14 -18.87
N ASN A 22 11.37 5.06 -18.09
CA ASN A 22 10.34 4.05 -17.96
C ASN A 22 9.21 4.58 -17.08
N TYR A 23 8.53 5.67 -17.44
CA TYR A 23 7.41 6.25 -16.69
C TYR A 23 6.19 5.32 -16.62
N LEU A 24 6.10 4.33 -17.53
CA LEU A 24 5.09 3.27 -17.47
C LEU A 24 5.21 2.39 -16.23
N LEU A 25 6.43 2.13 -15.75
CA LEU A 25 6.68 1.30 -14.56
C LEU A 25 6.19 1.97 -13.26
N PRO A 26 6.53 3.24 -12.97
CA PRO A 26 5.94 3.99 -11.87
C PRO A 26 4.46 4.27 -12.05
N PHE A 27 3.96 4.45 -13.27
CA PHE A 27 2.51 4.57 -13.49
C PHE A 27 1.74 3.28 -13.12
N ILE A 28 2.18 2.11 -13.58
CA ILE A 28 1.54 0.82 -13.24
C ILE A 28 1.64 0.53 -11.75
N LEU A 29 2.79 0.80 -11.14
CA LEU A 29 2.99 0.56 -9.72
C LEU A 29 2.20 1.52 -8.84
N ILE A 30 2.06 2.81 -9.19
CA ILE A 30 1.23 3.74 -8.40
C ILE A 30 -0.25 3.37 -8.51
N THR A 31 -0.74 3.01 -9.69
CA THR A 31 -2.12 2.53 -9.88
C THR A 31 -2.37 1.25 -9.08
N SER A 32 -1.46 0.27 -9.15
CA SER A 32 -1.58 -0.98 -8.39
C SER A 32 -1.53 -0.73 -6.88
N LEU A 33 -0.68 0.18 -6.42
CA LEU A 33 -0.52 0.50 -5.01
C LEU A 33 -1.74 1.23 -4.46
N PHE A 34 -2.30 2.20 -5.19
CA PHE A 34 -3.57 2.86 -4.84
C PHE A 34 -4.72 1.87 -4.80
N PHE A 35 -4.77 0.94 -5.77
CA PHE A 35 -5.77 -0.12 -5.81
C PHE A 35 -5.65 -1.06 -4.59
N LEU A 36 -4.44 -1.52 -4.27
CA LEU A 36 -4.19 -2.40 -3.12
C LEU A 36 -4.50 -1.69 -1.79
N TRP A 37 -4.08 -0.43 -1.65
CA TRP A 37 -4.34 0.40 -0.48
C TRP A 37 -5.85 0.60 -0.28
N GLY A 38 -6.58 0.94 -1.35
CA GLY A 38 -8.03 1.07 -1.31
C GLY A 38 -8.75 -0.24 -0.97
N MET A 39 -8.27 -1.38 -1.50
CA MET A 39 -8.81 -2.71 -1.16
C MET A 39 -8.59 -3.04 0.32
N ALA A 40 -7.37 -2.80 0.83
CA ALA A 40 -7.03 -3.04 2.23
C ALA A 40 -7.90 -2.18 3.17
N HIS A 41 -8.07 -0.89 2.84
CA HIS A 41 -8.91 0.02 3.61
C HIS A 41 -10.40 -0.40 3.60
N ASN A 42 -10.90 -0.89 2.45
CA ASN A 42 -12.26 -1.44 2.37
C ASN A 42 -12.42 -2.69 3.25
N LEU A 43 -11.43 -3.59 3.24
CA LEU A 43 -11.47 -4.80 4.07
C LEU A 43 -11.48 -4.44 5.56
N ASP A 44 -10.60 -3.53 5.98
CA ASP A 44 -10.53 -3.08 7.37
C ASP A 44 -11.83 -2.39 7.83
N SER A 45 -12.44 -1.59 6.96
CA SER A 45 -13.71 -0.92 7.22
C SER A 45 -14.88 -1.90 7.40
N ILE A 46 -14.82 -3.08 6.81
CA ILE A 46 -15.80 -4.15 7.01
C ILE A 46 -15.45 -4.96 8.26
N LEU A 47 -14.16 -5.25 8.45
CA LEU A 47 -13.66 -6.08 9.53
C LEU A 47 -13.94 -5.40 10.87
N ILE A 48 -13.48 -4.17 11.08
CA ILE A 48 -13.57 -3.42 12.35
C ILE A 48 -14.99 -3.45 12.96
N PRO A 49 -16.07 -3.07 12.26
CA PRO A 49 -17.42 -3.13 12.82
C PRO A 49 -17.92 -4.56 13.06
N HIS A 50 -17.53 -5.52 12.21
CA HIS A 50 -17.89 -6.92 12.40
C HIS A 50 -17.31 -7.49 13.69
N LEU A 51 -16.10 -7.05 14.03
CA LEU A 51 -15.37 -7.40 15.24
C LEU A 51 -15.91 -6.70 16.47
N LYS A 52 -16.21 -5.40 16.35
CA LYS A 52 -16.90 -4.61 17.37
C LYS A 52 -18.19 -5.31 17.79
N LYS A 53 -18.93 -5.89 16.83
CA LYS A 53 -20.12 -6.72 17.08
C LYS A 53 -19.79 -8.11 17.64
N ALA A 54 -18.82 -8.83 17.06
CA ALA A 54 -18.50 -10.21 17.45
C ALA A 54 -17.98 -10.35 18.89
N CYS A 55 -17.35 -9.30 19.43
CA CYS A 55 -16.88 -9.26 20.81
C CYS A 55 -17.87 -8.59 21.79
N GLU A 56 -19.09 -8.23 21.36
CA GLU A 56 -20.14 -7.59 22.20
C GLU A 56 -19.62 -6.42 23.06
N LEU A 57 -18.86 -5.53 22.42
CA LEU A 57 -18.06 -4.54 23.14
C LEU A 57 -18.93 -3.39 23.68
N ASN A 58 -18.86 -3.18 25.00
CA ASN A 58 -19.43 -2.01 25.66
C ASN A 58 -18.68 -0.74 25.17
N ASN A 59 -19.34 0.42 25.13
CA ASN A 59 -18.88 1.64 24.45
C ASN A 59 -17.41 2.04 24.79
N ARG A 60 -16.96 1.75 26.02
CA ARG A 60 -15.58 1.99 26.48
C ARG A 60 -14.51 1.14 25.77
N GLN A 61 -14.81 -0.12 25.45
CA GLN A 61 -13.84 -1.01 24.80
C GLN A 61 -13.74 -0.74 23.29
N SER A 62 -14.78 -0.17 22.68
CA SER A 62 -14.71 0.29 21.29
C SER A 62 -13.67 1.40 21.13
N THR A 63 -13.68 2.39 22.04
CA THR A 63 -12.70 3.49 22.04
C THR A 63 -11.27 3.03 22.30
N LEU A 64 -11.08 1.96 23.08
CA LEU A 64 -9.76 1.36 23.30
C LEU A 64 -9.19 0.72 22.02
N ILE A 65 -10.03 0.11 21.17
CA ILE A 65 -9.61 -0.37 19.85
C ILE A 65 -9.12 0.81 19.01
N ASP A 66 -9.94 1.86 18.91
CA ASP A 66 -9.62 3.03 18.09
C ASP A 66 -8.32 3.69 18.57
N THR A 67 -8.14 3.80 19.88
CA THR A 67 -6.91 4.32 20.50
C THR A 67 -5.70 3.43 20.20
N SER A 68 -5.85 2.10 20.25
CA SER A 68 -4.79 1.15 19.91
C SER A 68 -4.36 1.28 18.44
N VAL A 69 -5.31 1.44 17.52
CA VAL A 69 -5.02 1.63 16.10
C VAL A 69 -4.31 2.96 15.87
N PHE A 70 -4.78 4.07 16.43
CA PHE A 70 -4.08 5.35 16.35
C PHE A 70 -2.67 5.29 16.94
N PHE A 71 -2.51 4.58 18.07
CA PHE A 71 -1.20 4.35 18.67
C PHE A 71 -0.29 3.52 17.76
N ALA A 72 -0.83 2.51 17.07
CA ALA A 72 -0.12 1.73 16.05
C ALA A 72 0.42 2.61 14.93
N TYR A 73 -0.46 3.42 14.35
CA TYR A 73 -0.10 4.34 13.29
C TYR A 73 0.98 5.32 13.76
N PHE A 74 0.87 5.85 14.97
CA PHE A 74 1.86 6.79 15.52
C PHE A 74 3.23 6.14 15.75
N VAL A 75 3.26 4.99 16.43
CA VAL A 75 4.51 4.27 16.71
C VAL A 75 5.16 3.78 15.42
N MET A 76 4.35 3.35 14.45
CA MET A 76 4.86 2.74 13.22
C MET A 76 5.14 3.73 12.10
N ALA A 77 4.59 4.95 12.13
CA ALA A 77 4.88 5.98 11.13
C ALA A 77 6.38 6.34 11.07
N ILE A 78 7.04 6.45 12.22
CA ILE A 78 8.47 6.78 12.31
C ILE A 78 9.35 5.66 11.70
N PRO A 79 9.25 4.39 12.13
CA PRO A 79 10.04 3.31 11.55
C PRO A 79 9.65 3.02 10.10
N ALA A 80 8.38 3.19 9.69
CA ALA A 80 7.97 3.03 8.29
C ALA A 80 8.69 4.02 7.37
N GLY A 81 8.75 5.31 7.75
CA GLY A 81 9.49 6.32 7.00
C GLY A 81 11.00 6.04 6.92
N MET A 82 11.61 5.58 8.02
CA MET A 82 13.01 5.16 8.01
C MET A 82 13.25 3.92 7.15
N LEU A 83 12.33 2.95 7.16
CA LEU A 83 12.42 1.72 6.40
C LEU A 83 12.43 1.99 4.89
N ILE A 84 11.55 2.89 4.43
CA ILE A 84 11.47 3.30 3.01
C ILE A 84 12.76 4.01 2.60
N LYS A 85 13.28 4.91 3.43
CA LYS A 85 14.53 5.65 3.13
C LYS A 85 15.76 4.73 3.09
N LYS A 86 15.80 3.66 3.88
CA LYS A 86 16.95 2.76 4.00
C LYS A 86 16.91 1.57 3.02
N PHE A 87 15.74 0.99 2.78
CA PHE A 87 15.57 -0.22 1.96
C PHE A 87 14.94 0.02 0.58
N GLY A 88 14.43 1.23 0.32
CA GLY A 88 13.76 1.60 -0.92
C GLY A 88 12.29 1.15 -0.98
N TYR A 89 11.53 1.76 -1.90
CA TYR A 89 10.07 1.60 -2.04
C TYR A 89 9.62 0.17 -2.30
N LYS A 90 10.39 -0.58 -3.09
CA LYS A 90 10.00 -1.96 -3.46
C LYS A 90 10.00 -2.88 -2.24
N ASN A 91 11.00 -2.74 -1.36
CA ASN A 91 11.12 -3.55 -0.16
C ASN A 91 10.11 -3.13 0.92
N SER A 92 9.75 -1.84 1.01
CA SER A 92 8.75 -1.39 1.97
C SER A 92 7.36 -1.92 1.62
N ILE A 93 6.98 -1.96 0.34
CA ILE A 93 5.72 -2.56 -0.12
C ILE A 93 5.66 -4.04 0.26
N ILE A 94 6.73 -4.81 -0.03
CA ILE A 94 6.79 -6.24 0.30
C ILE A 94 6.71 -6.45 1.83
N THR A 95 7.43 -5.64 2.60
CA THR A 95 7.44 -5.74 4.06
C THR A 95 6.06 -5.41 4.64
N GLY A 96 5.41 -4.36 4.15
CA GLY A 96 4.04 -4.00 4.56
C GLY A 96 3.04 -5.10 4.23
N LEU A 97 3.18 -5.75 3.07
CA LEU A 97 2.34 -6.88 2.68
C LEU A 97 2.58 -8.12 3.56
N LEU A 98 3.83 -8.40 3.94
CA LEU A 98 4.16 -9.48 4.88
C LEU A 98 3.61 -9.20 6.28
N VAL A 99 3.72 -7.97 6.77
CA VAL A 99 3.16 -7.56 8.07
C VAL A 99 1.63 -7.68 8.04
N PHE A 100 0.99 -7.23 6.95
CA PHE A 100 -0.45 -7.40 6.75
C PHE A 100 -0.86 -8.88 6.75
N ALA A 101 -0.14 -9.73 6.01
CA ALA A 101 -0.38 -11.17 5.99
C ALA A 101 -0.17 -11.82 7.37
N ALA A 102 0.85 -11.40 8.12
CA ALA A 102 1.07 -11.87 9.48
C ALA A 102 -0.07 -11.45 10.43
N GLY A 103 -0.58 -10.23 10.30
CA GLY A 103 -1.75 -9.76 11.04
C GLY A 103 -3.02 -10.54 10.70
N ALA A 104 -3.25 -10.83 9.42
CA ALA A 104 -4.34 -11.69 8.96
C ALA A 104 -4.21 -13.14 9.46
N PHE A 105 -2.98 -13.67 9.57
CA PHE A 105 -2.75 -15.00 10.14
C PHE A 105 -3.05 -15.01 11.65
N LEU A 106 -2.66 -13.96 12.37
CA LEU A 106 -2.98 -13.78 13.80
C LEU A 106 -4.48 -13.56 14.04
N PHE A 107 -5.19 -13.03 13.05
CA PHE A 107 -6.63 -12.83 13.12
C PHE A 107 -7.40 -14.15 13.23
N VAL A 108 -6.95 -15.22 12.57
CA VAL A 108 -7.60 -16.54 12.60
C VAL A 108 -7.75 -17.11 14.02
N PRO A 109 -6.68 -17.24 14.83
CA PRO A 109 -6.80 -17.70 16.22
C PRO A 109 -7.50 -16.67 17.12
N ALA A 110 -7.37 -15.37 16.83
CA ALA A 110 -8.07 -14.32 17.58
C ALA A 110 -9.60 -14.45 17.42
N ALA A 111 -10.08 -14.71 16.21
CA ALA A 111 -11.50 -14.94 15.93
C ALA A 111 -12.03 -16.23 16.58
N ASN A 112 -11.21 -17.30 16.60
CA ASN A 112 -11.60 -18.57 17.21
C ASN A 112 -11.68 -18.51 18.75
N THR A 113 -10.75 -17.79 19.38
CA THR A 113 -10.67 -17.69 20.85
C THR A 113 -11.52 -16.54 21.41
N ARG A 114 -12.05 -15.66 20.55
CA ARG A 114 -12.83 -14.45 20.91
C ARG A 114 -12.15 -13.58 21.99
N THR A 115 -10.83 -13.56 22.02
CA THR A 115 -10.06 -12.81 23.02
C THR A 115 -9.81 -11.40 22.51
N TYR A 116 -10.39 -10.41 23.20
CA TYR A 116 -10.32 -8.99 22.83
C TYR A 116 -8.87 -8.48 22.63
N GLU A 117 -7.92 -8.90 23.47
CA GLU A 117 -6.53 -8.43 23.40
C GLU A 117 -5.77 -8.94 22.18
N LEU A 118 -5.89 -10.25 21.87
CA LEU A 118 -5.33 -10.83 20.64
C LEU A 118 -5.96 -10.21 19.40
N PHE A 119 -7.24 -9.89 19.51
CA PHE A 119 -8.02 -9.25 18.48
C PHE A 119 -7.52 -7.82 18.20
N LEU A 120 -7.29 -7.02 19.25
CA LEU A 120 -6.64 -5.70 19.16
C LEU A 120 -5.26 -5.80 18.54
N PHE A 121 -4.46 -6.77 18.98
CA PHE A 121 -3.09 -6.92 18.50
C PHE A 121 -3.04 -7.32 17.02
N ALA A 122 -3.95 -8.19 16.55
CA ALA A 122 -4.06 -8.52 15.13
C ALA A 122 -4.41 -7.28 14.28
N LEU A 123 -5.41 -6.48 14.71
CA LEU A 123 -5.75 -5.22 14.05
C LEU A 123 -4.60 -4.20 14.08
N PHE A 124 -3.88 -4.11 15.20
CA PHE A 124 -2.70 -3.27 15.32
C PHE A 124 -1.66 -3.63 14.26
N VAL A 125 -1.37 -4.91 14.09
CA VAL A 125 -0.41 -5.40 13.07
C VAL A 125 -0.92 -5.12 11.65
N ILE A 126 -2.21 -5.32 11.37
CA ILE A 126 -2.82 -4.98 10.09
C ILE A 126 -2.68 -3.48 9.78
N GLY A 127 -3.02 -2.61 10.75
CA GLY A 127 -2.90 -1.16 10.63
C GLY A 127 -1.45 -0.71 10.40
N CYS A 128 -0.48 -1.34 11.07
CA CYS A 128 0.95 -1.13 10.80
C CYS A 128 1.30 -1.47 9.35
N GLY A 129 0.78 -2.57 8.81
CA GLY A 129 0.92 -2.94 7.39
C GLY A 129 0.38 -1.85 6.47
N LEU A 130 -0.87 -1.42 6.66
CA LEU A 130 -1.48 -0.34 5.87
C LEU A 130 -0.68 0.97 5.95
N THR A 131 -0.21 1.35 7.14
CA THR A 131 0.61 2.55 7.35
C THR A 131 1.87 2.50 6.49
N ILE A 132 2.52 1.33 6.41
CA ILE A 132 3.71 1.13 5.58
C ILE A 132 3.35 1.25 4.09
N LEU A 133 2.23 0.66 3.65
CA LEU A 133 1.76 0.78 2.26
C LEU A 133 1.47 2.23 1.88
N GLU A 134 0.75 2.97 2.73
CA GLU A 134 0.42 4.39 2.56
C GLU A 134 1.69 5.26 2.51
N THR A 135 2.59 5.08 3.49
CA THR A 135 3.85 5.82 3.56
C THR A 135 4.77 5.49 2.39
N SER A 136 4.67 4.29 1.81
CA SER A 136 5.41 3.90 0.60
C SER A 136 4.79 4.48 -0.67
N ALA A 137 3.48 4.72 -0.68
CA ALA A 137 2.77 5.29 -1.83
C ALA A 137 3.11 6.76 -2.02
N ASN A 138 3.14 7.53 -0.95
CA ASN A 138 3.35 8.98 -1.00
C ASN A 138 4.62 9.38 -1.78
N PRO A 139 5.79 8.78 -1.53
CA PRO A 139 7.00 9.21 -2.19
C PRO A 139 7.27 8.40 -3.46
N TYR A 140 6.58 7.28 -3.70
CA TYR A 140 6.52 6.63 -5.01
C TYR A 140 5.74 7.48 -6.02
N ALA A 141 4.62 8.09 -5.59
CA ALA A 141 3.85 9.04 -6.39
C ALA A 141 4.66 10.31 -6.72
N ALA A 142 5.51 10.75 -5.79
CA ALA A 142 6.33 11.96 -5.96
C ALA A 142 7.54 11.77 -6.89
N ILE A 143 7.94 10.52 -7.21
CA ILE A 143 9.04 10.22 -8.14
C ILE A 143 8.57 10.22 -9.60
N LEU A 144 7.25 10.07 -9.84
CA LEU A 144 6.63 10.16 -11.15
C LEU A 144 6.43 11.62 -11.56
#